data_AF-A0A4U6CZL7-F1
#
_entry.id   AF-A0A4U6CZL7-F1
#
_cell.length_a   1.000
_cell.length_b   1.000
_cell.length_c   1.000
_cell.angle_alpha   90.00
_cell.angle_beta   90.00
_cell.angle_gamma   90.00
#
_symmetry.space_group_name_H-M   'P 1'
#
loop_
_entity.id
_entity.type
_entity.pdbx_description
1 polymer ?
#
loop_
_entity_poly.entity_id
_entity_poly.type
_entity_poly.pdbx_seq_one_letter_code
_entity_poly.pdbx_strand_id
1 'polypeptide(L)'
;MIKLDKLNQTSPLQIPPDILKSLLKYLVFTALTAFSFSCTKENEGLNVEREVFATLLPNLVDSVYKDPELYLNPPLLQGYQQMHSTSRENGISAKSSQEIVKTEKVIKKIDVSVSTAIKPISDQDTKTVNMLIKRNGLKIRLNKNLTSHKLDLTTIQDKRYHFKSLAESALEKNLTTENGKTIYHVGLAFSRIQFDENMENGILNGTYLCYPKCGIGYVILVHKTANGWKIQKVFLDWLS
;
A
#
# COMPACT_ATOMS: atom_id res chain seq x y z
N MET A 1 -39.36 -10.90 -85.22
CA MET A 1 -38.74 -9.72 -84.58
C MET A 1 -39.39 -9.56 -83.20
N ILE A 2 -38.82 -10.20 -82.17
CA ILE A 2 -39.35 -10.20 -80.80
C ILE A 2 -38.42 -9.34 -79.94
N LYS A 3 -39.00 -8.36 -79.25
CA LYS A 3 -38.34 -7.38 -78.39
C LYS A 3 -37.75 -8.03 -77.14
N LEU A 4 -36.51 -7.66 -76.83
CA LEU A 4 -35.91 -7.70 -75.50
C LEU A 4 -36.62 -6.69 -74.58
N ASP A 5 -36.80 -7.08 -73.31
CA ASP A 5 -36.45 -6.29 -72.11
C ASP A 5 -37.31 -6.71 -70.91
N LYS A 6 -36.72 -7.48 -70.00
CA LYS A 6 -37.13 -7.52 -68.59
C LYS A 6 -35.99 -6.96 -67.76
N LEU A 7 -36.09 -5.66 -67.51
CA LEU A 7 -35.25 -4.89 -66.60
C LEU A 7 -35.52 -5.31 -65.16
N ASN A 8 -34.42 -5.59 -64.48
CA ASN A 8 -34.26 -5.63 -63.04
C ASN A 8 -34.65 -4.26 -62.44
N GLN A 9 -35.69 -4.22 -61.60
CA GLN A 9 -35.98 -3.07 -60.73
C GLN A 9 -36.28 -3.59 -59.32
N THR A 10 -35.24 -3.69 -58.50
CA THR A 10 -35.39 -3.75 -57.04
C THR A 10 -35.57 -2.33 -56.52
N SER A 11 -36.78 -2.01 -56.06
CA SER A 11 -37.11 -0.73 -55.44
C SER A 11 -36.32 -0.55 -54.13
N PRO A 12 -35.84 0.67 -53.82
CA PRO A 12 -35.17 0.95 -52.56
C PRO A 12 -36.16 0.84 -51.40
N LEU A 13 -35.76 0.12 -50.35
CA LEU A 13 -36.54 -0.06 -49.14
C LEU A 13 -36.75 1.30 -48.46
N GLN A 14 -37.94 1.89 -48.61
CA GLN A 14 -38.31 3.13 -47.94
C GLN A 14 -38.70 2.83 -46.50
N ILE A 15 -37.79 3.13 -45.56
CA ILE A 15 -38.07 3.05 -44.13
C ILE A 15 -38.91 4.27 -43.73
N PRO A 16 -40.09 4.09 -43.11
CA PRO A 16 -40.93 5.19 -42.65
C PRO A 16 -40.18 6.14 -41.68
N PRO A 17 -40.36 7.46 -41.81
CA PRO A 17 -39.63 8.45 -41.00
C PRO A 17 -39.90 8.32 -39.48
N ASP A 18 -41.03 7.72 -39.10
CA ASP A 18 -41.38 7.51 -37.69
C ASP A 18 -40.58 6.35 -37.05
N ILE A 19 -40.21 5.33 -37.83
CA ILE A 19 -39.34 4.24 -37.38
C ILE A 19 -37.92 4.78 -37.18
N LEU A 20 -37.45 5.67 -38.06
CA LEU A 20 -36.14 6.32 -37.94
C LEU A 20 -36.03 7.16 -36.65
N LYS A 21 -37.08 7.91 -36.30
CA LYS A 21 -37.14 8.69 -35.04
C LYS A 21 -37.13 7.78 -33.81
N SER A 22 -37.83 6.64 -33.87
CA SER A 22 -37.87 5.68 -32.76
C SER A 22 -36.51 4.99 -32.54
N LEU A 23 -35.85 4.60 -33.63
CA LEU A 23 -34.50 4.02 -33.60
C LEU A 23 -33.46 5.03 -33.10
N LEU A 24 -33.54 6.30 -33.52
CA LEU A 24 -32.64 7.36 -33.06
C LEU A 24 -32.79 7.61 -31.56
N LYS A 25 -34.03 7.62 -31.04
CA LYS A 25 -34.29 7.75 -29.60
C LYS A 25 -33.69 6.60 -28.80
N TYR A 26 -33.81 5.37 -29.31
CA TYR A 26 -33.24 4.18 -28.67
C TYR A 26 -31.71 4.23 -28.64
N LEU A 27 -31.07 4.63 -29.75
CA LEU A 27 -29.62 4.79 -29.87
C LEU A 27 -29.07 5.83 -28.89
N VAL A 28 -29.74 6.99 -28.78
CA VAL A 28 -29.40 8.05 -27.81
C VAL A 28 -29.55 7.54 -26.37
N PHE A 29 -30.60 6.77 -26.08
CA PHE A 29 -30.83 6.22 -24.74
C PHE A 29 -29.78 5.16 -24.34
N THR A 30 -29.36 4.30 -25.29
CA THR A 30 -28.27 3.34 -25.07
C THR A 30 -26.90 4.01 -24.92
N ALA A 31 -26.64 5.11 -25.63
CA ALA A 31 -25.41 5.87 -25.48
C ALA A 31 -25.35 6.59 -24.11
N LEU A 32 -26.48 7.09 -23.61
CA LEU A 32 -26.57 7.80 -22.33
C LEU A 32 -26.38 6.86 -21.13
N THR A 33 -26.86 5.62 -21.22
CA THR A 33 -26.68 4.62 -20.15
C THR A 33 -25.29 3.99 -20.16
N ALA A 34 -24.67 3.80 -21.33
CA ALA A 34 -23.30 3.29 -21.45
C ALA A 34 -22.25 4.24 -20.83
N PHE A 35 -22.51 5.56 -20.83
CA PHE A 35 -21.60 6.55 -20.26
C PHE A 35 -21.50 6.49 -18.72
N SER A 36 -22.48 5.89 -18.05
CA SER A 36 -22.57 5.88 -16.58
C SER A 36 -21.75 4.76 -15.92
N PHE A 37 -21.21 3.80 -16.68
CA PHE A 37 -20.46 2.65 -16.13
C PHE A 37 -18.93 2.79 -16.17
N SER A 38 -18.39 3.92 -16.63
CA SER A 38 -16.94 4.04 -16.88
C SER A 38 -16.10 4.67 -15.76
N CYS A 39 -16.67 4.98 -14.58
CA CYS A 39 -15.97 5.73 -13.52
C CYS A 39 -16.05 5.13 -12.10
N THR A 40 -16.29 3.83 -11.97
CA THR A 40 -16.45 3.17 -10.66
C THR A 40 -15.16 2.58 -10.09
N LYS A 41 -14.27 2.05 -10.94
CA LYS A 41 -13.09 1.27 -10.49
C LYS A 41 -12.03 2.08 -9.75
N GLU A 42 -11.78 3.32 -10.15
CA GLU A 42 -10.76 4.16 -9.50
C GLU A 42 -11.16 4.57 -8.07
N ASN A 43 -12.46 4.83 -7.86
CA ASN A 43 -13.00 5.15 -6.55
C ASN A 43 -13.03 3.93 -5.61
N GLU A 44 -13.25 2.74 -6.15
CA GLU A 44 -13.28 1.50 -5.36
C GLU A 44 -11.92 1.19 -4.72
N GLY A 45 -10.83 1.24 -5.49
CA GLY A 45 -9.49 0.96 -4.97
C GLY A 45 -9.04 1.94 -3.88
N LEU A 46 -9.41 3.22 -4.02
CA LEU A 46 -9.11 4.24 -3.00
C LEU A 46 -9.90 4.02 -1.70
N ASN A 47 -11.15 3.57 -1.79
CA ASN A 47 -11.96 3.26 -0.61
C ASN A 47 -11.43 2.03 0.13
N VAL A 48 -11.04 0.98 -0.60
CA VAL A 48 -10.39 -0.20 -0.01
C VAL A 48 -9.07 0.17 0.65
N GLU A 49 -8.25 1.01 0.03
CA GLU A 49 -6.99 1.48 0.62
C GLU A 49 -7.21 2.23 1.94
N ARG A 50 -8.22 3.11 2.01
CA ARG A 50 -8.59 3.80 3.26
C ARG A 50 -9.01 2.81 4.35
N GLU A 51 -9.78 1.78 4.01
CA GLU A 51 -10.15 0.70 4.92
C GLU A 51 -8.91 -0.06 5.42
N VAL A 52 -7.96 -0.37 4.53
CA VAL A 52 -6.70 -1.03 4.90
C VAL A 52 -5.93 -0.18 5.90
N PHE A 53 -5.74 1.12 5.65
CA PHE A 53 -5.02 1.96 6.59
C PHE A 53 -5.78 2.13 7.92
N ALA A 54 -7.09 2.31 7.88
CA ALA A 54 -7.90 2.46 9.10
C ALA A 54 -7.80 1.22 10.01
N THR A 55 -7.74 0.03 9.42
CA THR A 55 -7.71 -1.24 10.14
C THR A 55 -6.30 -1.69 10.51
N LEU A 56 -5.31 -1.46 9.64
CA LEU A 56 -3.96 -2.00 9.79
C LEU A 56 -2.92 -1.01 10.26
N LEU A 57 -3.16 0.31 10.30
CA LEU A 57 -2.09 1.25 10.67
C LEU A 57 -1.39 0.90 11.99
N PRO A 58 -2.08 0.53 13.09
CA PRO A 58 -1.41 0.11 14.31
C PRO A 58 -0.54 -1.14 14.15
N ASN A 59 -1.00 -2.11 13.37
CA ASN A 59 -0.24 -3.33 13.11
C ASN A 59 0.93 -3.07 12.14
N LEU A 60 0.77 -2.12 11.21
CA LEU A 60 1.84 -1.66 10.33
C LEU A 60 2.95 -1.04 11.17
N VAL A 61 2.60 -0.19 12.14
CA VAL A 61 3.53 0.39 13.11
C VAL A 61 4.30 -0.70 13.85
N ASP A 62 3.60 -1.67 14.45
CA ASP A 62 4.25 -2.80 15.14
C ASP A 62 5.25 -3.54 14.23
N SER A 63 4.88 -3.72 12.96
CA SER A 63 5.64 -4.53 12.01
C SER A 63 6.92 -3.85 11.52
N VAL A 64 6.95 -2.52 11.48
CA VAL A 64 8.08 -1.73 10.98
C VAL A 64 8.88 -1.05 12.10
N TYR A 65 8.32 -0.97 13.31
CA TYR A 65 8.96 -0.38 14.48
C TYR A 65 10.26 -1.11 14.84
N LYS A 66 11.26 -0.33 15.22
CA LYS A 66 12.54 -0.82 15.75
C LYS A 66 12.85 -0.06 17.02
N ASP A 67 13.28 -0.78 18.07
CA ASP A 67 13.73 -0.13 19.30
C ASP A 67 14.92 0.79 18.96
N PRO A 68 14.77 2.12 19.17
CA PRO A 68 15.82 3.06 18.88
C PRO A 68 17.10 2.79 19.68
N GLU A 69 17.04 2.18 20.86
CA GLU A 69 18.25 1.86 21.65
C GLU A 69 19.09 0.76 21.01
N LEU A 70 18.44 -0.25 20.41
CA LEU A 70 19.14 -1.32 19.69
C LEU A 70 19.71 -0.82 18.35
N TYR A 71 19.02 0.13 17.73
CA TYR A 71 19.34 0.58 16.39
C TYR A 71 20.36 1.73 16.35
N LEU A 72 20.27 2.68 17.28
CA LEU A 72 21.22 3.79 17.39
C LEU A 72 22.60 3.33 17.91
N ASN A 73 22.72 2.07 18.35
CA ASN A 73 23.97 1.45 18.76
C ASN A 73 24.36 0.32 17.76
N PRO A 74 25.00 0.67 16.62
CA PRO A 74 25.20 -0.23 15.48
C PRO A 74 26.07 -1.50 15.67
N PRO A 75 26.90 -1.70 16.72
CA PRO A 75 27.65 -2.96 16.87
C PRO A 75 26.81 -4.23 16.89
N LEU A 76 25.50 -4.14 17.13
CA LEU A 76 24.59 -5.29 17.22
C LEU A 76 24.00 -5.73 15.87
N LEU A 77 24.10 -4.93 14.81
CA LEU A 77 23.41 -5.19 13.53
C LEU A 77 24.17 -6.13 12.58
N GLN A 78 25.44 -6.42 12.84
CA GLN A 78 26.23 -7.35 12.01
C GLN A 78 25.68 -8.79 12.04
N GLY A 79 25.04 -9.22 13.13
CA GLY A 79 24.45 -10.56 13.25
C GLY A 79 23.13 -10.73 12.49
N TYR A 80 22.36 -9.66 12.29
CA TYR A 80 21.03 -9.74 11.68
C TYR A 80 21.08 -9.90 10.15
N GLN A 81 22.15 -9.38 9.51
CA GLN A 81 22.38 -9.53 8.07
C GLN A 81 22.81 -10.96 7.67
N GLN A 82 23.38 -11.74 8.59
CA GLN A 82 23.80 -13.12 8.31
C GLN A 82 22.66 -14.14 8.37
N MET A 83 21.57 -13.84 9.09
CA MET A 83 20.50 -14.83 9.31
C MET A 83 19.54 -14.96 8.12
N HIS A 84 19.52 -14.01 7.18
CA HIS A 84 18.65 -14.03 6.01
C HIS A 84 19.34 -14.37 4.68
N SER A 85 20.66 -14.58 4.66
CA SER A 85 21.44 -14.88 3.44
C SER A 85 21.93 -16.33 3.32
N THR A 86 21.68 -17.21 4.29
CA THR A 86 22.17 -18.60 4.21
C THR A 86 21.06 -19.62 4.44
N SER A 87 20.35 -19.95 3.37
CA SER A 87 19.84 -21.31 3.22
C SER A 87 20.98 -22.19 2.67
N ARG A 88 21.84 -22.70 3.57
CA ARG A 88 22.58 -23.97 3.43
C ARG A 88 23.52 -24.18 4.63
N GLU A 89 23.27 -25.31 5.30
CA GLU A 89 24.15 -26.14 6.13
C GLU A 89 25.49 -25.53 6.58
N ASN A 90 25.61 -25.27 7.89
CA ASN A 90 26.55 -26.00 8.76
C ASN A 90 26.38 -25.56 10.22
N GLY A 91 26.35 -26.55 11.12
CA GLY A 91 26.15 -26.33 12.55
C GLY A 91 27.28 -25.52 13.18
N ILE A 92 26.93 -24.35 13.74
CA ILE A 92 27.75 -23.65 14.72
C ILE A 92 26.85 -23.27 15.90
N SER A 93 27.19 -23.83 17.04
CA SER A 93 26.63 -23.67 18.39
C SER A 93 25.94 -22.33 18.66
N ALA A 94 24.62 -22.39 18.87
CA ALA A 94 23.76 -21.33 19.41
C ALA A 94 24.09 -21.01 20.88
N LYS A 95 25.23 -20.36 21.13
CA LYS A 95 25.66 -19.98 22.50
C LYS A 95 25.97 -18.50 22.72
N SER A 96 25.57 -17.58 21.84
CA SER A 96 25.84 -16.14 22.07
C SER A 96 24.65 -15.19 21.92
N SER A 97 23.40 -15.68 21.92
CA SER A 97 22.20 -14.81 21.80
C SER A 97 21.23 -14.91 22.97
N GLN A 98 21.57 -15.65 24.03
CA GLN A 98 20.71 -15.83 25.21
C GLN A 98 20.98 -14.86 26.36
N GLU A 99 21.89 -13.91 26.21
CA GLU A 99 21.92 -12.73 27.07
C GLU A 99 20.92 -11.70 26.53
N ILE A 100 19.65 -12.11 26.48
CA ILE A 100 18.53 -11.18 26.42
C ILE A 100 18.61 -10.43 27.75
N VAL A 101 19.20 -9.24 27.70
CA VAL A 101 19.18 -8.28 28.80
C VAL A 101 17.75 -8.25 29.30
N LYS A 102 17.55 -8.76 30.52
CA LYS A 102 16.36 -8.51 31.34
C LYS A 102 16.40 -7.03 31.71
N THR A 103 16.18 -6.15 30.74
CA THR A 103 15.90 -4.77 31.03
C THR A 103 14.46 -4.74 31.47
N GLU A 104 14.24 -4.35 32.72
CA GLU A 104 12.91 -4.02 33.22
C GLU A 104 12.18 -3.20 32.17
N LYS A 105 10.95 -3.62 31.88
CA LYS A 105 10.06 -2.99 30.91
C LYS A 105 9.63 -1.63 31.47
N VAL A 106 10.56 -0.66 31.48
CA VAL A 106 10.23 0.76 31.63
C VAL A 106 9.20 1.00 30.53
N ILE A 107 7.99 1.41 30.94
CA ILE A 107 6.91 1.68 29.99
C ILE A 107 7.33 2.90 29.17
N LYS A 108 8.05 2.65 28.08
CA LYS A 108 8.47 3.62 27.08
C LYS A 108 7.21 4.01 26.32
N LYS A 109 6.85 5.29 26.36
CA LYS A 109 5.82 5.82 25.45
C LYS A 109 6.47 6.09 24.10
N ILE A 110 5.81 5.68 23.03
CA ILE A 110 6.26 5.92 21.66
C ILE A 110 5.25 6.88 21.03
N ASP A 111 5.72 8.06 20.67
CA ASP A 111 4.95 9.01 19.87
C ASP A 111 5.21 8.69 18.40
N VAL A 112 4.14 8.32 17.68
CA VAL A 112 4.22 7.89 16.29
C VAL A 112 3.70 9.00 15.40
N SER A 113 4.61 9.55 14.61
CA SER A 113 4.30 10.57 13.61
C SER A 113 4.17 9.90 12.25
N VAL A 114 3.05 10.08 11.57
CA VAL A 114 2.76 9.41 10.29
C VAL A 114 2.64 10.45 9.19
N SER A 115 3.31 10.22 8.05
CA SER A 115 3.10 11.01 6.85
C SER A 115 1.65 10.81 6.39
N THR A 116 0.87 11.88 6.44
CA THR A 116 -0.50 11.86 5.95
C THR A 116 -0.57 11.90 4.42
N ALA A 117 0.51 12.27 3.74
CA ALA A 117 0.59 12.18 2.28
C ALA A 117 0.93 10.75 1.86
N ILE A 118 -0.04 10.05 1.26
CA ILE A 118 0.14 8.72 0.68
C ILE A 118 0.42 8.89 -0.81
N LYS A 119 1.68 8.65 -1.18
CA LYS A 119 2.20 8.85 -2.54
C LYS A 119 2.39 7.52 -3.26
N PRO A 120 2.34 7.47 -4.59
CA PRO A 120 2.64 6.25 -5.34
C PRO A 120 4.01 5.66 -4.98
N ILE A 121 4.16 4.36 -5.21
CA ILE A 121 5.47 3.69 -5.12
C ILE A 121 6.45 4.41 -6.04
N SER A 122 7.63 4.74 -5.51
CA SER A 122 8.64 5.50 -6.26
C SER A 122 9.22 4.66 -7.40
N ASP A 123 9.77 5.33 -8.41
CA ASP A 123 10.48 4.64 -9.49
C ASP A 123 11.70 3.86 -8.98
N GLN A 124 12.37 4.37 -7.93
CA GLN A 124 13.50 3.72 -7.29
C GLN A 124 13.11 2.36 -6.69
N ASP A 125 11.95 2.28 -6.05
CA ASP A 125 11.50 1.06 -5.34
C ASP A 125 10.77 0.08 -6.27
N THR A 126 10.34 0.54 -7.45
CA THR A 126 9.56 -0.26 -8.42
C THR A 126 10.27 -1.57 -8.78
N LYS A 127 11.61 -1.58 -8.81
CA LYS A 127 12.40 -2.78 -9.12
C LYS A 127 12.27 -3.84 -8.02
N THR A 128 12.46 -3.46 -6.75
CA THR A 128 12.31 -4.37 -5.60
C THR A 128 10.88 -4.90 -5.51
N VAL A 129 9.89 -4.01 -5.63
CA VAL A 129 8.47 -4.36 -5.57
C VAL A 129 8.10 -5.37 -6.65
N ASN A 130 8.49 -5.14 -7.92
CA ASN A 130 8.25 -6.09 -9.00
C ASN A 130 8.92 -7.46 -8.77
N MET A 131 10.13 -7.46 -8.21
CA MET A 131 10.82 -8.71 -7.86
C MET A 131 10.02 -9.50 -6.82
N LEU A 132 9.50 -8.83 -5.79
CA LEU A 132 8.70 -9.46 -4.74
C LEU A 132 7.34 -9.93 -5.24
N ILE A 133 6.68 -9.19 -6.15
CA ILE A 133 5.46 -9.65 -6.82
C ILE A 133 5.71 -11.00 -7.51
N LYS A 134 6.74 -11.08 -8.35
CA LYS A 134 7.09 -12.29 -9.09
C LYS A 134 7.48 -13.44 -8.17
N ARG A 135 8.34 -13.19 -7.18
CA ARG A 135 8.86 -14.21 -6.25
C ARG A 135 7.76 -14.82 -5.38
N ASN A 136 6.74 -14.05 -5.01
CA ASN A 136 5.64 -14.52 -4.18
C ASN A 136 4.40 -14.94 -5.01
N GLY A 137 4.51 -15.00 -6.34
CA GLY A 137 3.42 -15.44 -7.22
C GLY A 137 2.17 -14.53 -7.18
N LEU A 138 2.35 -13.25 -6.85
CA LEU A 138 1.25 -12.30 -6.72
C LEU A 138 0.75 -11.85 -8.09
N LYS A 139 -0.57 -11.74 -8.26
CA LYS A 139 -1.21 -11.26 -9.50
C LYS A 139 -1.44 -9.74 -9.47
N ILE A 140 -0.43 -8.99 -9.03
CA ILE A 140 -0.48 -7.54 -8.91
C ILE A 140 0.22 -6.91 -10.11
N ARG A 141 -0.43 -5.92 -10.75
CA ARG A 141 0.16 -5.09 -11.79
C ARG A 141 0.37 -3.68 -11.23
N LEU A 142 1.62 -3.21 -11.24
CA LEU A 142 1.94 -1.88 -10.73
C LEU A 142 1.34 -0.80 -11.64
N ASN A 143 0.48 0.03 -11.06
CA ASN A 143 -0.04 1.24 -11.69
C ASN A 143 0.76 2.46 -11.24
N LYS A 144 1.51 3.05 -12.16
CA LYS A 144 2.30 4.28 -11.92
C LYS A 144 1.46 5.56 -11.96
N ASN A 145 0.25 5.49 -12.50
CA ASN A 145 -0.64 6.65 -12.67
C ASN A 145 -1.53 6.89 -11.46
N LEU A 146 -1.29 6.21 -10.33
CA LEU A 146 -2.02 6.49 -9.09
C LEU A 146 -1.74 7.92 -8.66
N THR A 147 -2.79 8.64 -8.27
CA THR A 147 -2.67 9.98 -7.71
C THR A 147 -2.30 9.91 -6.22
N SER A 148 -1.72 10.98 -5.67
CA SER A 148 -1.51 11.03 -4.22
C SER A 148 -2.82 11.35 -3.51
N HIS A 149 -2.99 10.89 -2.27
CA HIS A 149 -4.11 11.28 -1.43
C HIS A 149 -3.67 11.50 0.02
N LYS A 150 -4.57 12.10 0.82
CA LYS A 150 -4.35 12.35 2.24
C LYS A 150 -4.98 11.23 3.07
N LEU A 151 -4.19 10.64 3.96
CA LEU A 151 -4.65 9.74 5.01
C LEU A 151 -5.29 10.56 6.14
N ASP A 152 -6.50 10.18 6.52
CA ASP A 152 -7.22 10.77 7.64
C ASP A 152 -6.96 9.99 8.93
N LEU A 153 -6.02 10.50 9.74
CA LEU A 153 -5.66 9.89 11.03
C LEU A 153 -6.78 9.98 12.07
N THR A 154 -7.77 10.87 11.90
CA THR A 154 -8.87 11.02 12.87
C THR A 154 -9.78 9.78 12.94
N THR A 155 -9.77 8.98 11.87
CA THR A 155 -10.52 7.73 11.77
C THR A 155 -9.84 6.56 12.48
N ILE A 156 -8.59 6.74 12.95
CA ILE A 156 -7.75 5.67 13.47
C ILE A 156 -7.62 5.82 14.98
N GLN A 157 -8.28 4.93 15.72
CA GLN A 157 -8.23 4.90 17.17
C GLN A 157 -7.53 3.62 17.63
N ASP A 158 -6.38 3.75 18.30
CA ASP A 158 -5.68 2.64 18.94
C ASP A 158 -5.22 3.10 20.34
N LYS A 159 -5.28 2.20 21.32
CA LYS A 159 -4.91 2.51 22.71
C LYS A 159 -3.39 2.52 22.94
N ARG A 160 -2.61 1.94 22.02
CA ARG A 160 -1.16 1.79 22.10
C ARG A 160 -0.43 2.99 21.53
N TYR A 161 -1.01 3.66 20.53
CA TYR A 161 -0.35 4.70 19.76
C TYR A 161 -1.17 5.98 19.72
N HIS A 162 -0.49 7.10 19.88
CA HIS A 162 -1.04 8.42 19.57
C HIS A 162 -0.49 8.86 18.22
N PHE A 163 -1.34 8.79 17.19
CA PHE A 163 -0.97 9.16 15.84
C PHE A 163 -1.06 10.68 15.64
N LYS A 164 0.03 11.27 15.15
CA LYS A 164 0.08 12.68 14.73
C LYS A 164 0.58 12.79 13.30
N SER A 165 0.27 13.89 12.63
CA SER A 165 0.83 14.16 11.30
C SER A 165 2.33 14.39 11.39
N LEU A 166 3.10 13.83 10.46
CA LEU A 166 4.55 14.08 10.37
C LEU A 166 4.89 15.57 10.24
N ALA A 167 4.03 16.34 9.56
CA ALA A 167 4.21 17.78 9.38
C ALA A 167 4.02 18.58 10.69
N GLU A 168 3.30 18.01 11.66
CA GLU A 168 3.04 18.61 12.99
C GLU A 168 4.05 18.14 14.03
N SER A 169 4.95 17.23 13.66
CA SER A 169 5.83 16.55 14.59
C SER A 169 7.13 17.31 14.82
N ALA A 170 7.55 17.37 16.09
CA ALA A 170 8.86 17.85 16.50
C ALA A 170 9.95 16.79 16.29
N LEU A 171 9.99 16.17 15.10
CA LEU A 171 10.97 15.13 14.74
C LEU A 171 12.43 15.61 14.78
N GLU A 172 12.68 16.90 15.00
CA GLU A 172 14.01 17.44 15.31
C GLU A 172 14.68 16.75 16.51
N LYS A 173 13.88 16.13 17.41
CA LYS A 173 14.36 15.36 18.56
C LYS A 173 13.78 13.95 18.54
N ASN A 174 14.64 12.95 18.36
CA ASN A 174 14.27 11.52 18.38
C ASN A 174 13.78 11.06 19.76
N LEU A 175 14.08 11.83 20.80
CA LEU A 175 13.80 11.52 22.19
C LEU A 175 13.51 12.78 22.98
N THR A 176 12.49 12.71 23.82
CA THR A 176 12.17 13.75 24.81
C THR A 176 11.92 13.10 26.16
N THR A 177 12.00 13.89 27.23
CA THR A 177 11.63 13.43 28.58
C THR A 177 10.40 14.23 29.03
N GLU A 178 9.34 13.53 29.42
CA GLU A 178 8.13 14.12 29.97
C GLU A 178 7.81 13.45 31.31
N ASN A 179 7.71 14.24 32.40
CA ASN A 179 7.43 13.72 33.75
C ASN A 179 8.35 12.57 34.17
N GLY A 180 9.65 12.65 33.83
CA GLY A 180 10.64 11.62 34.13
C GLY A 180 10.55 10.36 33.26
N LYS A 181 9.68 10.34 32.24
CA LYS A 181 9.56 9.24 31.27
C LYS A 181 10.19 9.61 29.94
N THR A 182 11.01 8.70 29.43
CA THR A 182 11.57 8.78 28.09
C THR A 182 10.47 8.51 27.05
N ILE A 183 10.33 9.42 26.09
CA ILE A 183 9.44 9.32 24.95
C ILE A 183 10.27 9.30 23.68
N TYR A 184 10.09 8.26 22.87
CA TYR A 184 10.71 8.17 21.55
C TYR A 184 9.76 8.71 20.48
N HIS A 185 10.29 9.58 19.63
CA HIS A 185 9.57 10.12 18.48
C HIS A 185 10.03 9.38 17.24
N VAL A 186 9.10 8.68 16.59
CA VAL A 186 9.39 7.93 15.37
C VAL A 186 8.51 8.43 14.23
N GLY A 187 9.10 8.56 13.05
CA GLY A 187 8.39 8.92 11.84
C GLY A 187 8.06 7.67 11.02
N LEU A 188 6.88 7.63 10.43
CA LEU A 188 6.46 6.60 9.49
C LEU A 188 5.93 7.24 8.21
N ALA A 189 6.21 6.62 7.07
CA ALA A 189 5.57 6.97 5.81
C ALA A 189 5.17 5.70 5.05
N PHE A 190 4.07 5.76 4.31
CA PHE A 190 3.59 4.65 3.51
C PHE A 190 3.27 5.11 2.10
N SER A 191 3.51 4.25 1.12
CA SER A 191 3.07 4.49 -0.25
C SER A 191 1.60 4.12 -0.45
N ARG A 192 1.07 4.45 -1.64
CA ARG A 192 -0.15 3.84 -2.17
C ARG A 192 0.00 2.31 -2.17
N ILE A 193 -1.11 1.61 -1.95
CA ILE A 193 -1.22 0.17 -2.05
C ILE A 193 -1.56 -0.20 -3.50
N GLN A 194 -0.83 -1.17 -4.04
CA GLN A 194 -1.09 -1.75 -5.35
C GLN A 194 -1.82 -3.07 -5.14
N PHE A 195 -3.10 -3.12 -5.53
CA PHE A 195 -3.93 -4.30 -5.36
C PHE A 195 -3.87 -5.22 -6.58
N ASP A 196 -4.19 -6.49 -6.37
CA ASP A 196 -4.55 -7.40 -7.45
C ASP A 196 -5.95 -7.07 -8.00
N GLU A 197 -6.32 -7.71 -9.10
CA GLU A 197 -7.59 -7.45 -9.80
C GLU A 197 -8.83 -7.70 -8.92
N ASN A 198 -8.71 -8.57 -7.90
CA ASN A 198 -9.80 -8.94 -7.00
C ASN A 198 -9.79 -8.17 -5.67
N MET A 199 -8.80 -7.30 -5.43
CA MET A 199 -8.60 -6.61 -4.15
C MET A 199 -8.51 -7.58 -2.95
N GLU A 200 -7.84 -8.70 -3.17
CA GLU A 200 -7.56 -9.71 -2.14
C GLU A 200 -6.14 -9.61 -1.62
N ASN A 201 -5.20 -9.16 -2.47
CA ASN A 201 -3.80 -8.97 -2.12
C ASN A 201 -3.38 -7.54 -2.45
N GLY A 202 -2.57 -6.95 -1.56
CA GLY A 202 -1.99 -5.64 -1.73
C GLY A 202 -0.50 -5.63 -1.42
N ILE A 203 0.23 -4.75 -2.10
CA ILE A 203 1.65 -4.48 -1.82
C ILE A 203 1.86 -2.96 -1.68
N LEU A 204 2.62 -2.56 -0.67
CA LEU A 204 2.97 -1.17 -0.40
C LEU A 204 4.39 -1.05 0.15
N ASN A 205 4.98 0.13 0.04
CA ASN A 205 6.22 0.47 0.72
C ASN A 205 5.90 1.14 2.06
N GLY A 206 6.72 0.85 3.06
CA GLY A 206 6.75 1.53 4.33
C GLY A 206 8.15 2.06 4.63
N THR A 207 8.22 3.23 5.22
CA THR A 207 9.49 3.83 5.66
C THR A 207 9.39 4.10 7.15
N TYR A 208 10.35 3.58 7.91
CA TYR A 208 10.60 3.98 9.29
C TYR A 208 11.69 5.03 9.32
N LEU A 209 11.41 6.18 9.94
CA LEU A 209 12.29 7.32 10.07
C LEU A 209 12.66 7.46 11.54
N CYS A 210 13.95 7.26 11.85
CA CYS A 210 14.46 7.45 13.20
C CYS A 210 15.33 8.70 13.38
N TYR A 211 15.50 9.52 12.32
CA TYR A 211 16.09 10.87 12.27
C TYR A 211 17.49 11.02 12.93
N PRO A 212 18.32 12.02 12.58
CA PRO A 212 18.38 12.77 11.30
C PRO A 212 18.97 11.97 10.14
N LYS A 213 19.61 10.83 10.40
CA LYS A 213 20.40 10.10 9.38
C LYS A 213 20.04 8.64 9.23
N CYS A 214 18.98 8.17 9.89
CA CYS A 214 18.56 6.79 9.75
C CYS A 214 17.14 6.64 9.22
N GLY A 215 17.04 5.74 8.25
CA GLY A 215 15.81 5.35 7.61
C GLY A 215 15.84 3.86 7.30
N ILE A 216 14.69 3.22 7.41
CA ILE A 216 14.53 1.82 7.05
C ILE A 216 13.38 1.71 6.05
N GLY A 217 13.68 1.17 4.88
CA GLY A 217 12.70 0.88 3.85
C GLY A 217 12.18 -0.54 3.99
N TYR A 218 10.87 -0.70 3.81
CA TYR A 218 10.18 -1.98 3.82
C TYR A 218 9.27 -2.12 2.60
N VAL A 219 9.12 -3.35 2.13
CA VAL A 219 8.03 -3.74 1.24
C VAL A 219 7.09 -4.64 2.02
N ILE A 220 5.81 -4.28 2.07
CA ILE A 220 4.80 -4.90 2.92
C ILE A 220 3.75 -5.54 2.02
N LEU A 221 3.42 -6.80 2.30
CA LEU A 221 2.30 -7.53 1.69
C LEU A 221 1.13 -7.54 2.66
N VAL A 222 -0.04 -7.19 2.17
CA VAL A 222 -1.31 -7.28 2.89
C VAL A 222 -2.26 -8.21 2.16
N HIS A 223 -3.09 -8.93 2.91
CA HIS A 223 -4.05 -9.88 2.36
C HIS A 223 -5.39 -9.76 3.07
N LYS A 224 -6.47 -9.87 2.31
CA LYS A 224 -7.85 -9.85 2.81
C LYS A 224 -8.24 -11.23 3.31
N THR A 225 -8.70 -11.30 4.56
CA THR A 225 -9.23 -12.53 5.16
C THR A 225 -10.72 -12.36 5.47
N ALA A 226 -11.38 -13.44 5.90
CA ALA A 226 -12.77 -13.37 6.38
C ALA A 226 -12.95 -12.36 7.54
N ASN A 227 -11.90 -12.11 8.32
CA ASN A 227 -11.90 -11.19 9.45
C ASN A 227 -11.29 -9.82 9.09
N GLY A 228 -11.31 -9.45 7.81
CA GLY A 228 -10.71 -8.21 7.31
C GLY A 228 -9.25 -8.35 6.88
N TRP A 229 -8.60 -7.22 6.67
CA TRP A 229 -7.22 -7.14 6.18
C TRP A 229 -6.19 -7.56 7.23
N LYS A 230 -5.10 -8.19 6.78
CA LYS A 230 -3.96 -8.57 7.62
C LYS A 230 -2.64 -8.31 6.90
N ILE A 231 -1.59 -8.06 7.67
CA ILE A 231 -0.22 -8.07 7.16
C ILE A 231 0.17 -9.53 6.93
N GLN A 232 0.48 -9.87 5.68
CA GLN A 232 0.92 -11.20 5.29
C GLN A 232 2.42 -11.36 5.48
N LYS A 233 3.20 -10.35 5.05
CA LYS A 233 4.66 -10.40 5.10
C LYS A 233 5.28 -9.01 5.05
N VAL A 234 6.41 -8.83 5.71
CA VAL A 234 7.22 -7.61 5.65
C VAL A 234 8.63 -7.99 5.20
N PHE A 235 9.14 -7.30 4.20
CA PHE A 235 10.50 -7.46 3.68
C PHE A 235 11.29 -6.19 3.96
N LEU A 236 12.50 -6.34 4.49
CA LEU A 236 13.45 -5.24 4.53
C LEU A 236 13.93 -4.96 3.10
N ASP A 237 13.91 -3.70 2.68
CA ASP A 237 14.37 -3.26 1.36
C ASP A 237 15.72 -2.55 1.46
N TRP A 238 15.82 -1.52 2.28
CA TRP A 238 17.05 -0.75 2.45
C TRP A 238 17.23 -0.23 3.87
N LEU A 239 18.48 0.06 4.21
CA LEU A 239 18.90 0.65 5.47
C LEU A 239 19.84 1.83 5.19
N SER A 240 19.57 2.98 5.80
CA SER A 240 20.41 4.17 5.74
C SER A 240 20.92 4.57 7.11
#